data_AF-A0A3M7P4G6-F1
#
_entry.id   AF-A0A3M7P4G6-F1
#
_cell.length_a   1.000
_cell.length_b   1.000
_cell.length_c   1.000
_cell.angle_alpha   90.00
_cell.angle_beta   90.00
_cell.angle_gamma   90.00
#
_symmetry.space_group_name_H-M   'P 1'
#
loop_
_entity.id
_entity.type
_entity.pdbx_description
1 polymer ?
#
loop_
_entity_poly.entity_id
_entity_poly.type
_entity_poly.pdbx_seq_one_letter_code
_entity_poly.pdbx_strand_id
1 'polypeptide(L)'
;PKGDINRHFINNLLKSERCDPSIVWNLHLFSHLLKSNGTILLENMHGIREILRIYRPTTNKECISNMTSCYNNLIISLTRIYPIENRSVDYTLAFEDEKEFFSQHLPFRDWGKYISPDELKIKYHIPNVQEISAALDITSSVLNESMSFLKKSFLRKNESRDFRSTKEDNYRELNYIYHLVYSSSCLLKRPSSKKNVDEQLGEKYKSKNEKP
;
A
#
# COMPACT_ATOMS: atom_id res chain seq x y z
N PRO A 1 -16.05 9.00 26.98
CA PRO A 1 -17.43 8.70 26.52
C PRO A 1 -17.71 8.96 25.01
N LYS A 2 -17.32 10.12 24.44
CA LYS A 2 -17.58 10.41 23.00
C LYS A 2 -16.72 9.60 22.01
N GLY A 3 -15.50 9.20 22.41
CA GLY A 3 -14.59 8.40 21.57
C GLY A 3 -15.04 6.95 21.35
N ASP A 4 -15.66 6.33 22.35
CA ASP A 4 -16.11 4.93 22.27
C ASP A 4 -17.38 4.77 21.43
N ILE A 5 -18.29 5.75 21.49
CA ILE A 5 -19.50 5.80 20.64
C ILE A 5 -19.10 5.90 19.16
N ASN A 6 -18.12 6.75 18.84
CA ASN A 6 -17.61 6.86 17.47
C ASN A 6 -16.92 5.58 16.99
N ARG A 7 -16.13 4.90 17.84
CA ARG A 7 -15.50 3.63 17.47
C ARG A 7 -16.51 2.51 17.25
N HIS A 8 -17.55 2.43 18.08
CA HIS A 8 -18.60 1.45 17.92
C HIS A 8 -19.42 1.70 16.64
N PHE A 9 -19.75 2.96 16.36
CA PHE A 9 -20.41 3.35 15.11
C PHE A 9 -19.58 3.01 13.87
N ILE A 10 -18.28 3.35 13.87
CA ILE A 10 -17.35 3.01 12.79
C ILE A 10 -17.26 1.50 12.60
N ASN A 11 -17.15 0.72 13.68
CA ASN A 11 -17.10 -0.74 13.58
C ASN A 11 -18.38 -1.34 13.00
N ASN A 12 -19.55 -0.80 13.35
CA ASN A 12 -20.83 -1.25 12.78
C ASN A 12 -20.95 -0.86 11.30
N LEU A 13 -20.48 0.34 10.93
CA LEU A 13 -20.42 0.81 9.55
C LEU A 13 -19.50 -0.06 8.68
N LEU A 14 -18.33 -0.43 9.19
CA LEU A 14 -17.35 -1.26 8.48
C LEU A 14 -17.80 -2.72 8.34
N LYS A 15 -18.65 -3.21 9.25
CA LYS A 15 -19.24 -4.56 9.19
C LYS A 15 -20.52 -4.63 8.37
N SER A 16 -21.06 -3.47 7.97
CA SER A 16 -22.29 -3.42 7.18
C SER A 16 -22.06 -3.98 5.77
N GLU A 17 -23.02 -4.76 5.28
CA GLU A 17 -22.92 -5.37 3.95
C GLU A 17 -23.02 -4.31 2.85
N ARG A 18 -23.83 -3.26 3.07
CA ARG A 18 -23.95 -2.08 2.19
C ARG A 18 -23.15 -0.92 2.78
N CYS A 19 -22.00 -0.61 2.19
CA CYS A 19 -21.26 0.59 2.53
C CYS A 19 -21.94 1.83 1.92
N ASP A 20 -21.81 2.97 2.59
CA ASP A 20 -22.24 4.27 2.07
C ASP A 20 -21.43 4.61 0.80
N PRO A 21 -22.09 4.93 -0.33
CA PRO A 21 -21.41 5.34 -1.56
C PRO A 21 -20.39 6.46 -1.37
N SER A 22 -20.64 7.38 -0.43
CA SER A 22 -19.74 8.50 -0.11
C SER A 22 -18.41 8.00 0.47
N ILE A 23 -18.45 6.94 1.29
CA ILE A 23 -17.26 6.34 1.89
C ILE A 23 -16.46 5.58 0.85
N VAL A 24 -17.15 4.80 0.00
CA VAL A 24 -16.51 4.10 -1.12
C VAL A 24 -15.82 5.09 -2.04
N TRP A 25 -16.48 6.21 -2.38
CA TRP A 25 -15.91 7.28 -3.19
C TRP A 25 -14.67 7.91 -2.54
N ASN A 26 -14.75 8.27 -1.26
CA ASN A 26 -13.61 8.85 -0.55
C ASN A 26 -12.41 7.89 -0.48
N LEU A 27 -12.68 6.60 -0.25
CA LEU A 27 -11.63 5.59 -0.24
C LEU A 27 -11.03 5.35 -1.63
N HIS A 28 -11.87 5.42 -2.67
CA HIS A 28 -11.43 5.35 -4.05
C HIS A 28 -10.52 6.53 -4.43
N LEU A 29 -10.92 7.75 -4.06
CA LEU A 29 -10.11 8.95 -4.23
C LEU A 29 -8.78 8.83 -3.47
N PHE A 30 -8.84 8.39 -2.22
CA PHE A 30 -7.65 8.15 -1.40
C PHE A 30 -6.70 7.15 -2.07
N SER A 31 -7.21 6.05 -2.64
CA SER A 31 -6.38 5.08 -3.35
C SER A 31 -5.60 5.69 -4.52
N HIS A 32 -6.17 6.71 -5.19
CA HIS A 32 -5.52 7.44 -6.27
C HIS A 32 -4.49 8.43 -5.76
N LEU A 33 -4.79 9.14 -4.66
CA LEU A 33 -3.84 10.04 -4.01
C LEU A 33 -2.57 9.31 -3.57
N LEU A 34 -2.67 8.03 -3.19
CA LEU A 34 -1.52 7.20 -2.84
C LEU A 34 -0.60 6.85 -4.03
N LYS A 35 -0.98 7.16 -5.28
CA LYS A 35 -0.10 7.06 -6.46
C LYS A 35 0.84 8.26 -6.63
N SER A 36 0.85 9.18 -5.66
CA SER A 36 1.71 10.37 -5.68
C SER A 36 3.16 10.03 -5.38
N ASN A 37 4.01 11.06 -5.44
CA ASN A 37 5.43 11.00 -5.10
C ASN A 37 5.65 10.43 -3.68
N GLY A 38 6.55 9.45 -3.57
CA GLY A 38 6.87 8.76 -2.31
C GLY A 38 7.29 9.71 -1.19
N THR A 39 8.03 10.77 -1.52
CA THR A 39 8.54 11.72 -0.52
C THR A 39 7.41 12.49 0.16
N ILE A 40 6.38 12.89 -0.61
CA ILE A 40 5.20 13.60 -0.09
C ILE A 40 4.33 12.65 0.75
N LEU A 41 4.27 11.38 0.35
CA LEU A 41 3.56 10.34 1.11
C LEU A 41 4.23 10.05 2.45
N LEU A 42 5.57 10.14 2.53
CA LEU A 42 6.29 9.97 3.79
C LEU A 42 5.95 11.05 4.82
N GLU A 43 5.81 12.30 4.41
CA GLU A 43 5.44 13.42 5.30
C GLU A 43 4.08 13.17 5.96
N ASN A 44 3.14 12.57 5.22
CA ASN A 44 1.78 12.29 5.67
C ASN A 44 1.58 10.84 6.13
N MET A 45 2.66 10.09 6.34
CA MET A 45 2.62 8.65 6.59
C MET A 45 1.82 8.27 7.84
N HIS A 46 1.85 9.11 8.88
CA HIS A 46 1.07 8.87 10.10
C HIS A 46 -0.44 8.83 9.80
N GLY A 47 -0.97 9.83 9.09
CA GLY A 47 -2.37 9.91 8.72
C GLY A 47 -2.79 8.78 7.78
N ILE A 48 -1.93 8.45 6.80
CA ILE A 48 -2.15 7.33 5.89
C ILE A 48 -2.30 6.01 6.66
N ARG A 49 -1.39 5.74 7.60
CA ARG A 49 -1.44 4.53 8.44
C ARG A 49 -2.68 4.47 9.32
N GLU A 50 -3.12 5.61 9.84
CA GLU A 50 -4.33 5.67 10.65
C GLU A 50 -5.57 5.32 9.83
N ILE A 51 -5.71 5.88 8.63
CA ILE A 51 -6.80 5.57 7.70
C ILE A 51 -6.77 4.07 7.35
N LEU A 52 -5.60 3.55 6.97
CA LEU A 52 -5.47 2.14 6.60
C LEU A 52 -5.85 1.20 7.75
N ARG A 53 -5.48 1.56 8.99
CA ARG A 53 -5.84 0.82 10.19
C ARG A 53 -7.34 0.84 10.46
N ILE A 54 -7.99 2.00 10.29
CA ILE A 54 -9.43 2.16 10.52
C ILE A 54 -10.23 1.29 9.54
N TYR A 55 -9.89 1.29 8.26
CA TYR A 55 -10.64 0.58 7.23
C TYR A 55 -10.24 -0.89 7.05
N ARG A 56 -9.15 -1.35 7.69
CA ARG A 56 -8.69 -2.74 7.64
C ARG A 56 -9.77 -3.80 7.91
N PRO A 57 -10.62 -3.69 8.97
CA PRO A 57 -11.58 -4.73 9.33
C PRO A 57 -12.89 -4.67 8.52
N THR A 58 -12.94 -3.91 7.42
CA THR A 58 -14.13 -3.83 6.57
C THR A 58 -14.54 -5.20 6.02
N THR A 59 -15.84 -5.47 5.91
CA THR A 59 -16.38 -6.71 5.33
C THR A 59 -16.97 -6.48 3.93
N ASN A 60 -17.16 -5.23 3.53
CA ASN A 60 -17.72 -4.88 2.24
C ASN A 60 -16.69 -5.12 1.11
N LYS A 61 -17.12 -5.80 0.04
CA LYS A 61 -16.25 -6.19 -1.09
C LYS A 61 -15.62 -5.01 -1.83
N GLU A 62 -16.37 -3.93 -2.05
CA GLU A 62 -15.87 -2.73 -2.74
C GLU A 62 -14.85 -1.99 -1.87
N CYS A 63 -15.12 -1.88 -0.57
CA CYS A 63 -14.14 -1.33 0.36
C CYS A 63 -12.87 -2.17 0.42
N ILE A 64 -12.98 -3.51 0.45
CA ILE A 64 -11.82 -4.41 0.42
C ILE A 64 -10.99 -4.17 -0.85
N SER A 65 -11.63 -4.07 -2.03
CA SER A 65 -10.93 -3.84 -3.30
C SER A 65 -10.24 -2.46 -3.37
N ASN A 66 -10.88 -1.42 -2.85
CA ASN A 66 -10.26 -0.10 -2.77
C ASN A 66 -9.13 -0.08 -1.72
N MET A 67 -9.28 -0.78 -0.60
CA MET A 67 -8.23 -0.94 0.42
C MET A 67 -7.00 -1.67 -0.12
N THR A 68 -7.20 -2.78 -0.84
CA THR A 68 -6.08 -3.51 -1.46
C THR A 68 -5.40 -2.66 -2.51
N SER A 69 -6.16 -1.86 -3.26
CA SER A 69 -5.62 -0.85 -4.19
C SER A 69 -4.81 0.22 -3.47
N CYS A 70 -5.27 0.68 -2.29
CA CYS A 70 -4.52 1.64 -1.46
C CYS A 70 -3.16 1.07 -1.04
N TYR A 71 -3.14 -0.15 -0.49
CA TYR A 71 -1.89 -0.81 -0.12
C TYR A 71 -0.97 -0.99 -1.32
N ASN A 72 -1.51 -1.48 -2.44
CA ASN A 72 -0.73 -1.68 -3.66
C ASN A 72 -0.11 -0.37 -4.17
N ASN A 73 -0.91 0.69 -4.28
CA ASN A 73 -0.44 1.98 -4.78
C ASN A 73 0.59 2.60 -3.84
N LEU A 74 0.36 2.54 -2.52
CA LEU A 74 1.30 3.05 -1.53
C LEU A 74 2.65 2.34 -1.61
N ILE A 75 2.66 1.00 -1.62
CA ILE A 75 3.92 0.25 -1.69
C ILE A 75 4.62 0.49 -3.03
N ILE A 76 3.88 0.55 -4.14
CA ILE A 76 4.46 0.85 -5.45
C ILE A 76 5.10 2.25 -5.47
N SER A 77 4.40 3.27 -4.97
CA SER A 77 4.91 4.65 -4.94
C SER A 77 6.16 4.81 -4.07
N LEU A 78 6.29 4.02 -3.01
CA LEU A 78 7.47 4.04 -2.12
C LEU A 78 8.64 3.22 -2.66
N THR A 79 8.42 2.21 -3.51
CA THR A 79 9.44 1.21 -3.85
C THR A 79 9.86 1.20 -5.31
N ARG A 80 9.08 1.77 -6.22
CA ARG A 80 9.41 1.80 -7.65
C ARG A 80 10.15 3.08 -8.05
N ILE A 81 10.93 2.93 -9.12
CA ILE A 81 11.52 4.04 -9.86
C ILE A 81 10.53 4.44 -10.96
N TYR A 82 10.12 5.71 -10.97
CA TYR A 82 9.18 6.27 -11.94
C TYR A 82 9.52 7.74 -12.22
N PRO A 83 9.15 8.30 -13.39
CA PRO A 83 9.30 9.73 -13.64
C PRO A 83 8.35 10.53 -12.74
N ILE A 84 8.88 11.56 -12.08
CA ILE A 84 8.09 12.49 -11.26
C ILE A 84 7.40 13.52 -12.15
N GLU A 85 8.03 13.87 -13.27
CA GLU A 85 7.59 14.94 -14.16
C GLU A 85 7.45 14.42 -15.59
N ASN A 86 6.32 14.75 -16.23
CA ASN A 86 5.98 14.39 -17.60
C ASN A 86 5.71 15.62 -18.49
N ARG A 87 6.10 16.82 -18.03
CA ARG A 87 5.97 18.06 -18.80
C ARG A 87 6.85 18.02 -20.05
N SER A 88 6.39 18.71 -21.09
CA SER A 88 7.07 18.83 -22.37
C SER A 88 8.24 19.81 -22.39
N VAL A 89 8.45 20.57 -21.30
CA VAL A 89 9.48 21.61 -21.23
C VAL A 89 10.20 21.55 -19.88
N ASP A 90 11.52 21.74 -19.92
CA ASP A 90 12.40 21.78 -18.75
C ASP A 90 12.32 23.15 -18.07
N TYR A 91 11.33 23.33 -17.18
CA TYR A 91 11.16 24.57 -16.43
C TYR A 91 11.66 24.44 -15.00
N THR A 92 12.94 24.14 -14.79
CA THR A 92 13.54 24.15 -13.43
C THR A 92 13.26 25.45 -12.66
N LEU A 93 13.22 26.61 -13.35
CA LEU A 93 12.92 27.92 -12.77
C LEU A 93 11.44 28.14 -12.38
N ALA A 94 10.48 27.55 -13.11
CA ALA A 94 9.06 27.77 -12.82
C ALA A 94 8.61 27.15 -11.48
N PHE A 95 9.41 26.23 -10.93
CA PHE A 95 9.12 25.58 -9.65
C PHE A 95 9.54 26.37 -8.42
N GLU A 96 10.49 27.30 -8.57
CA GLU A 96 11.00 28.10 -7.45
C GLU A 96 10.27 29.44 -7.34
N ASP A 97 9.99 30.11 -8.47
CA ASP A 97 9.18 31.33 -8.48
C ASP A 97 8.42 31.50 -9.82
N GLU A 98 7.14 31.10 -9.84
CA GLU A 98 6.28 31.24 -11.02
C GLU A 98 6.15 32.69 -11.48
N LYS A 99 6.15 33.66 -10.57
CA LYS A 99 5.99 35.08 -10.94
C LYS A 99 7.20 35.60 -11.69
N GLU A 100 8.39 35.25 -11.22
CA GLU A 100 9.62 35.60 -11.90
C GLU A 100 9.69 34.91 -13.27
N PHE A 101 9.31 33.63 -13.33
CA PHE A 101 9.28 32.86 -14.56
C PHE A 101 8.35 33.46 -15.64
N PHE A 102 7.10 33.80 -15.31
CA PHE A 102 6.18 34.41 -16.28
C PHE A 102 6.53 35.87 -16.61
N SER A 103 7.35 36.54 -15.79
CA SER A 103 7.84 37.89 -16.08
C SER A 103 8.99 37.88 -17.09
N GLN A 104 9.84 36.85 -17.07
CA GLN A 104 11.04 36.75 -17.91
C GLN A 104 10.82 35.85 -19.15
N HIS A 105 9.88 34.90 -19.07
CA HIS A 105 9.65 33.90 -20.09
C HIS A 105 8.19 33.78 -20.49
N LEU A 106 7.96 33.57 -21.80
CA LEU A 106 6.63 33.41 -22.38
C LEU A 106 6.42 31.95 -22.79
N PRO A 107 5.54 31.18 -22.11
CA PRO A 107 5.38 29.74 -22.34
C PRO A 107 4.98 29.34 -23.75
N PHE A 108 4.29 30.24 -24.48
CA PHE A 108 3.89 29.98 -25.86
C PHE A 108 5.08 29.82 -26.81
N ARG A 109 6.28 30.31 -26.44
CA ARG A 109 7.49 30.19 -27.27
C ARG A 109 8.04 28.77 -27.33
N ASP A 110 7.68 27.91 -26.38
CA ASP A 110 8.10 26.51 -26.35
C ASP A 110 7.05 25.54 -26.93
N TRP A 111 6.00 26.05 -27.56
CA TRP A 111 5.00 25.22 -28.23
C TRP A 111 5.61 24.44 -29.38
N GLY A 112 5.47 23.12 -29.36
CA GLY A 112 6.00 22.23 -30.40
C GLY A 112 7.52 22.13 -30.45
N LYS A 113 8.22 22.61 -29.42
CA LYS A 113 9.67 22.49 -29.33
C LYS A 113 10.07 21.03 -29.17
N TYR A 114 10.91 20.55 -30.08
CA TYR A 114 11.50 19.23 -29.98
C TYR A 114 12.73 19.31 -29.07
N ILE A 115 12.84 18.33 -28.16
CA ILE A 115 13.99 18.18 -27.26
C ILE A 115 14.72 16.92 -27.71
N SER A 116 16.04 17.01 -27.87
CA SER A 116 16.86 15.85 -28.19
C SER A 116 16.85 14.87 -27.00
N PRO A 117 16.92 13.54 -27.21
CA PRO A 117 16.93 12.58 -26.09
C PRO A 117 18.05 12.83 -25.07
N ASP A 118 19.18 13.39 -25.53
CA ASP A 118 20.34 13.69 -24.68
C ASP A 118 20.14 14.94 -23.80
N GLU A 119 19.26 15.86 -24.21
CA GLU A 119 18.90 17.07 -23.43
C GLU A 119 17.71 16.84 -22.48
N LEU A 120 17.12 15.65 -22.51
CA LEU A 120 15.91 15.34 -21.74
C LEU A 120 16.23 15.15 -20.26
N LYS A 121 15.98 16.20 -19.46
CA LYS A 121 16.15 16.15 -17.99
C LYS A 121 14.94 15.54 -17.30
N ILE A 122 14.82 14.21 -17.38
CA ILE A 122 13.77 13.49 -16.63
C ILE A 122 14.15 13.43 -15.15
N LYS A 123 13.29 14.00 -14.30
CA LYS A 123 13.40 13.82 -12.86
C LYS A 123 12.78 12.47 -12.46
N TYR A 124 13.62 11.53 -12.06
CA TYR A 124 13.18 10.23 -11.56
C TYR A 124 13.00 10.24 -10.05
N HIS A 125 11.98 9.53 -9.60
CA HIS A 125 11.83 9.10 -8.22
C HIS A 125 12.78 7.93 -7.96
N ILE A 126 13.66 8.06 -6.98
CA ILE A 126 14.53 6.98 -6.53
C ILE A 126 14.17 6.70 -5.07
N PRO A 127 13.72 5.49 -4.73
CA PRO A 127 13.36 5.12 -3.37
C PRO A 127 14.48 5.39 -2.35
N ASN A 128 14.19 6.21 -1.35
CA ASN A 128 15.09 6.48 -0.24
C ASN A 128 15.00 5.36 0.83
N VAL A 129 16.01 5.27 1.68
CA VAL A 129 16.08 4.32 2.82
C VAL A 129 14.85 4.44 3.72
N GLN A 130 14.36 5.66 3.96
CA GLN A 130 13.15 5.91 4.75
C GLN A 130 11.90 5.34 4.09
N GLU A 131 11.76 5.47 2.77
CA GLU A 131 10.62 4.96 2.00
C GLU A 131 10.60 3.44 2.00
N ILE A 132 11.76 2.84 1.75
CA ILE A 132 11.94 1.39 1.79
C ILE A 132 11.64 0.85 3.19
N SER A 133 12.14 1.50 4.24
CA SER A 133 11.88 1.12 5.63
C SER A 133 10.38 1.21 5.96
N ALA A 134 9.71 2.28 5.56
CA ALA A 134 8.26 2.44 5.76
C ALA A 134 7.46 1.39 4.99
N ALA A 135 7.83 1.10 3.75
CA ALA A 135 7.18 0.08 2.92
C ALA A 135 7.35 -1.32 3.52
N LEU A 136 8.56 -1.66 4.00
CA LEU A 136 8.84 -2.92 4.68
C LEU A 136 8.04 -3.06 5.97
N ASP A 137 7.99 -2.02 6.80
CA ASP A 137 7.25 -2.04 8.05
C ASP A 137 5.74 -2.26 7.82
N ILE A 138 5.13 -1.52 6.88
CA ILE A 138 3.71 -1.70 6.52
C ILE A 138 3.46 -3.12 5.99
N THR A 139 4.30 -3.56 5.05
CA THR A 139 4.15 -4.86 4.41
C THR A 139 4.29 -5.99 5.43
N SER A 140 5.33 -5.98 6.25
CA SER A 140 5.55 -6.99 7.30
C SER A 140 4.44 -6.98 8.33
N SER A 141 3.99 -5.80 8.79
CA SER A 141 2.89 -5.69 9.75
C SER A 141 1.62 -6.33 9.23
N VAL A 142 1.15 -5.94 8.04
CA VAL A 142 -0.11 -6.42 7.47
C VAL A 142 -0.01 -7.89 7.08
N LEU A 143 1.09 -8.32 6.45
CA LEU A 143 1.29 -9.74 6.09
C LEU A 143 1.31 -10.63 7.33
N ASN A 144 2.01 -10.23 8.40
CA ASN A 144 2.07 -11.01 9.63
C ASN A 144 0.69 -11.11 10.29
N GLU A 145 -0.08 -10.03 10.31
CA GLU A 145 -1.44 -10.02 10.86
C GLU A 145 -2.38 -10.93 10.04
N SER A 146 -2.41 -10.75 8.71
CA SER A 146 -3.24 -11.54 7.80
C SER A 146 -2.87 -13.03 7.80
N MET A 147 -1.57 -13.35 7.79
CA MET A 147 -1.11 -14.74 7.84
C MET A 147 -1.40 -15.39 9.20
N SER A 148 -1.30 -14.63 10.29
CA SER A 148 -1.69 -15.11 11.62
C SER A 148 -3.19 -15.38 11.72
N PHE A 149 -4.03 -14.50 11.14
CA PHE A 149 -5.46 -14.71 11.04
C PHE A 149 -5.80 -15.98 10.27
N LEU A 150 -5.24 -16.14 9.06
CA LEU A 150 -5.51 -17.31 8.22
C LEU A 150 -5.01 -18.62 8.86
N LYS A 151 -3.82 -18.61 9.48
CA LYS A 151 -3.35 -19.79 10.23
C LYS A 151 -4.32 -20.17 11.34
N LYS A 152 -4.83 -19.20 12.11
CA LYS A 152 -5.81 -19.46 13.17
C LYS A 152 -7.14 -19.95 12.60
N SER A 153 -7.63 -19.37 11.50
CA SER A 153 -8.90 -19.79 10.88
C SER A 153 -8.83 -21.19 10.28
N PHE A 154 -7.73 -21.56 9.63
CA PHE A 154 -7.57 -22.87 9.00
C PHE A 154 -7.14 -23.98 9.98
N LEU A 155 -6.26 -23.70 10.94
CA LEU A 155 -5.74 -24.73 11.86
C LEU A 155 -6.71 -25.06 13.00
N ARG A 156 -7.59 -24.12 13.40
CA ARG A 156 -8.47 -24.27 14.58
C ARG A 156 -9.86 -24.81 14.24
N LYS A 157 -10.05 -25.40 13.06
CA LYS A 157 -11.34 -25.95 12.59
C LYS A 157 -11.99 -26.97 13.56
N ASN A 158 -11.23 -27.53 14.51
CA ASN A 158 -11.67 -28.63 15.36
C ASN A 158 -11.91 -28.31 16.85
N GLU A 159 -11.60 -27.13 17.39
CA GLU A 159 -11.54 -26.98 18.87
C GLU A 159 -12.20 -25.75 19.53
N SER A 160 -12.90 -24.85 18.83
CA SER A 160 -13.64 -23.79 19.56
C SER A 160 -14.78 -23.17 18.74
N ARG A 161 -15.98 -23.07 19.34
CA ARG A 161 -17.15 -22.41 18.72
C ARG A 161 -17.02 -20.88 18.63
N ASP A 162 -16.01 -20.30 19.28
CA ASP A 162 -15.89 -18.84 19.50
C ASP A 162 -15.17 -18.07 18.38
N PHE A 163 -14.47 -18.74 17.47
CA PHE A 163 -13.81 -18.11 16.32
C PHE A 163 -14.33 -18.70 15.00
N ARG A 164 -15.52 -18.28 14.59
CA ARG A 164 -16.03 -18.53 13.23
C ARG A 164 -15.58 -17.40 12.31
N SER A 165 -14.51 -17.63 11.55
CA SER A 165 -14.15 -16.75 10.43
C SER A 165 -15.19 -16.89 9.32
N THR A 166 -15.71 -15.78 8.82
CA THR A 166 -16.60 -15.79 7.65
C THR A 166 -15.80 -16.03 6.37
N LYS A 167 -16.45 -16.49 5.30
CA LYS A 167 -15.80 -16.67 3.98
C LYS A 167 -15.21 -15.34 3.49
N GLU A 168 -15.93 -14.25 3.77
CA GLU A 168 -15.60 -12.86 3.46
C GLU A 168 -14.32 -12.41 4.19
N ASP A 169 -14.15 -12.79 5.46
CA ASP A 169 -12.94 -12.47 6.21
C ASP A 169 -11.70 -13.18 5.62
N ASN A 170 -11.84 -14.46 5.28
CA ASN A 170 -10.76 -15.20 4.64
C ASN A 170 -10.43 -14.63 3.25
N TYR A 171 -11.46 -14.23 2.48
CA TYR A 171 -11.29 -13.55 1.19
C TYR A 171 -10.56 -12.22 1.36
N ARG A 172 -10.93 -11.41 2.36
CA ARG A 172 -10.26 -10.13 2.66
C ARG A 172 -8.77 -10.33 2.95
N GLU A 173 -8.44 -11.18 3.92
CA GLU A 173 -7.04 -11.39 4.31
C GLU A 173 -6.21 -11.97 3.17
N LEU A 174 -6.79 -12.86 2.35
CA LEU A 174 -6.11 -13.40 1.18
C LEU A 174 -5.84 -12.32 0.12
N ASN A 175 -6.79 -11.41 -0.12
CA ASN A 175 -6.58 -10.29 -1.03
C ASN A 175 -5.50 -9.33 -0.55
N TYR A 176 -5.46 -9.03 0.75
CA TYR A 176 -4.38 -8.23 1.33
C TYR A 176 -3.02 -8.88 1.08
N ILE A 177 -2.89 -10.18 1.35
CA ILE A 177 -1.65 -10.92 1.09
C ILE A 177 -1.29 -10.89 -0.40
N TYR A 178 -2.24 -11.19 -1.28
CA TYR A 178 -2.01 -11.24 -2.72
C TYR A 178 -1.48 -9.90 -3.27
N HIS A 179 -2.19 -8.80 -2.99
CA HIS A 179 -1.81 -7.48 -3.48
C HIS A 179 -0.54 -6.95 -2.82
N LEU A 180 -0.32 -7.22 -1.53
CA LEU A 180 0.91 -6.82 -0.85
C LEU A 180 2.12 -7.54 -1.45
N VAL A 181 2.07 -8.87 -1.62
CA VAL A 181 3.16 -9.64 -2.22
C VAL A 181 3.45 -9.18 -3.66
N TYR A 182 2.39 -8.88 -4.43
CA TYR A 182 2.54 -8.34 -5.78
C TYR A 182 3.25 -6.98 -5.77
N SER A 183 2.79 -6.07 -4.92
CA SER A 183 3.33 -4.71 -4.81
C SER A 183 4.76 -4.68 -4.25
N SER A 184 5.07 -5.53 -3.27
CA SER A 184 6.38 -5.65 -2.63
C SER A 184 7.36 -6.51 -3.42
N SER A 185 7.00 -6.94 -4.64
CA SER A 185 7.84 -7.82 -5.47
C SER A 185 9.25 -7.26 -5.71
N CYS A 186 9.40 -5.94 -5.80
CA CYS A 186 10.70 -5.27 -5.91
C CYS A 186 11.58 -5.39 -4.64
N LEU A 187 10.96 -5.63 -3.48
CA LEU A 187 11.65 -5.80 -2.19
C LEU A 187 11.97 -7.26 -1.87
N LEU A 188 11.26 -8.21 -2.49
CA LEU A 188 11.42 -9.63 -2.21
C LEU A 188 12.61 -10.20 -2.96
N LYS A 189 13.60 -10.71 -2.22
CA LYS A 189 14.69 -11.47 -2.83
C LYS A 189 14.13 -12.77 -3.41
N ARG A 190 14.40 -13.02 -4.69
CA ARG A 190 14.07 -14.29 -5.33
C ARG A 190 14.71 -15.43 -4.53
N PRO A 191 13.97 -16.50 -4.20
CA PRO A 191 14.55 -17.62 -3.46
C PRO A 191 15.69 -18.23 -4.26
N SER A 192 16.90 -18.14 -3.72
CA SER A 192 18.11 -18.76 -4.24
C SER A 192 18.06 -20.27 -3.95
N SER A 193 17.54 -21.03 -4.93
CA SER A 193 17.42 -22.50 -4.99
C SER A 193 16.34 -23.16 -4.10
N LYS A 194 15.67 -24.19 -4.67
CA LYS A 194 14.67 -25.04 -3.99
C LYS A 194 15.20 -25.71 -2.71
N LYS A 195 16.51 -25.96 -2.61
CA LYS A 195 17.13 -26.65 -1.45
C LYS A 195 16.93 -25.91 -0.12
N ASN A 196 17.00 -24.58 -0.12
CA ASN A 196 16.85 -23.78 1.10
C ASN A 196 15.41 -23.75 1.64
N VAL A 197 14.40 -23.90 0.77
CA VAL A 197 12.99 -23.87 1.18
C VAL A 197 12.61 -25.15 1.90
N ASP A 198 13.12 -26.30 1.42
CA ASP A 198 12.91 -27.60 2.05
C ASP A 198 13.70 -27.75 3.36
N GLU A 199 14.91 -27.17 3.45
CA GLU A 199 15.67 -27.11 4.72
C GLU A 199 14.97 -26.22 5.77
N GLN A 200 14.52 -25.01 5.39
CA GLN A 200 13.83 -24.11 6.33
C GLN A 200 12.44 -24.61 6.74
N LEU A 201 11.72 -25.33 5.87
CA LEU A 201 10.47 -26.00 6.24
C LEU A 201 10.76 -27.24 7.10
N GLY A 202 11.75 -28.05 6.73
CA GLY A 202 12.15 -29.26 7.44
C GLY A 202 12.60 -29.02 8.88
N GLU A 203 13.38 -27.96 9.14
CA GLU A 203 13.78 -27.60 10.51
C GLU A 203 12.59 -27.14 11.37
N LYS A 204 11.62 -26.42 10.79
CA LYS A 204 10.41 -25.98 11.49
C LYS A 204 9.45 -27.10 11.85
N TYR A 205 9.45 -28.21 11.09
CA TYR A 205 8.67 -29.41 11.41
C TYR A 205 9.40 -30.33 12.39
N LYS A 206 10.74 -30.38 12.39
CA LYS A 206 11.52 -31.10 13.41
C LYS A 206 11.43 -30.44 14.79
N SER A 207 11.49 -29.11 14.88
CA SER A 207 11.41 -28.40 16.17
C SER A 207 10.04 -28.45 16.85
N LYS A 208 9.00 -28.95 16.17
CA LYS A 208 7.65 -29.16 16.74
C LYS A 208 7.41 -30.59 17.23
N ASN A 209 8.19 -31.56 16.75
CA ASN A 209 8.11 -32.95 17.18
C ASN A 209 9.15 -33.30 18.26
N GLU A 210 10.07 -32.38 18.56
CA GLU A 210 11.01 -32.47 19.67
C GLU A 210 10.65 -31.42 20.75
N LYS A 211 9.53 -31.63 21.42
CA LYS A 211 9.39 -31.21 22.82
C LYS A 211 8.83 -32.41 23.59
N PRO A 212 9.47 -32.81 24.71
CA PRO A 212 9.07 -33.97 25.51
C PRO A 212 7.68 -33.79 26.12
#